data_AF-A0A1I4XV91-F1
#
_entry.id   AF-A0A1I4XV91-F1
#
_cell.length_a   1.000
_cell.length_b   1.000
_cell.length_c   1.000
_cell.angle_alpha   90.00
_cell.angle_beta   90.00
_cell.angle_gamma   90.00
#
_symmetry.space_group_name_H-M   'P 1'
#
loop_
_entity.id
_entity.type
_entity.pdbx_description
1 polymer ?
#
loop_
_entity_poly.entity_id
_entity_poly.type
_entity_poly.pdbx_seq_one_letter_code
_entity_poly.pdbx_strand_id
1 'polypeptide(L)' 'MEHNTVENKSDFTGSWVSSSRFLFYVTIFCLLSFVLGGCYNLFKHRYKGKPEVAVPENTLYNPKYK' A
#
# COMPACT_ATOMS: atom_id res chain seq x y z
N MET A 1 27.01 -25.22 -28.85
CA MET A 1 25.89 -24.31 -29.16
C MET A 1 26.51 -22.93 -29.28
N GLU A 2 26.62 -22.39 -30.49
CA GLU A 2 27.22 -21.08 -30.72
C GLU A 2 26.26 -19.97 -30.26
N HIS A 3 26.71 -19.18 -29.28
CA HIS A 3 25.93 -18.08 -28.74
C HIS A 3 26.16 -16.86 -29.64
N ASN A 4 25.24 -16.61 -30.57
CA ASN A 4 25.24 -15.43 -31.42
C ASN A 4 24.78 -14.21 -30.60
N THR A 5 25.64 -13.69 -29.72
CA THR A 5 25.36 -12.42 -29.02
C THR A 5 25.67 -11.26 -29.94
N VAL A 6 24.63 -10.67 -30.50
CA VAL A 6 24.71 -9.33 -31.09
C VAL A 6 24.99 -8.35 -29.94
N GLU A 7 26.13 -7.67 -29.99
CA GLU A 7 26.56 -6.67 -29.01
C GLU A 7 25.50 -5.56 -28.87
N ASN A 8 24.64 -5.67 -27.84
CA ASN A 8 23.58 -4.73 -27.59
C ASN A 8 24.03 -3.70 -26.54
N LYS A 9 24.51 -2.56 -27.03
CA LYS A 9 25.03 -1.47 -26.19
C LYS A 9 23.97 -0.81 -25.29
N SER A 10 22.68 -1.07 -25.56
CA SER A 10 21.54 -0.61 -24.76
C SER A 10 21.02 -1.65 -23.77
N ASP A 11 21.73 -2.77 -23.59
CA ASP A 11 21.30 -3.80 -22.64
C ASP A 11 21.35 -3.27 -21.21
N PHE A 12 20.19 -3.35 -20.56
CA PHE A 12 19.98 -3.00 -19.17
C PHE A 12 20.87 -3.82 -18.22
N THR A 13 21.18 -5.06 -18.58
CA THR A 13 21.99 -5.98 -17.78
C THR A 13 23.49 -5.69 -17.93
N GLY A 14 23.88 -4.99 -19.00
CA GLY A 14 25.28 -4.75 -19.37
C GLY A 14 26.00 -3.70 -18.52
N SER A 15 25.29 -2.89 -17.73
CA SER A 15 25.91 -1.86 -16.89
C SER A 15 25.28 -1.78 -15.51
N TRP A 16 25.99 -2.28 -14.50
CA TRP A 16 25.55 -2.32 -13.11
C TRP A 16 25.15 -0.94 -12.57
N VAL A 17 25.84 0.12 -13.00
CA VAL A 17 25.56 1.51 -12.63
C VAL A 17 24.20 1.98 -13.19
N SER A 18 23.90 1.65 -14.44
CA SER A 18 22.62 2.02 -15.06
C SER A 18 21.46 1.23 -14.44
N SER A 19 21.66 -0.07 -14.22
CA SER A 19 20.66 -0.93 -13.58
C SER A 19 20.33 -0.47 -12.16
N SER A 20 21.35 -0.10 -11.38
CA SER A 20 21.17 0.40 -10.00
C SER A 20 20.32 1.67 -9.94
N ARG A 21 20.57 2.64 -10.83
CA ARG A 21 19.79 3.89 -10.90
C ARG A 21 18.33 3.63 -11.23
N PHE A 22 18.07 2.75 -12.19
CA PHE A 22 16.70 2.37 -12.55
C PHE A 22 15.97 1.70 -11.38
N LEU A 23 16.61 0.70 -10.75
CA LEU A 23 16.02 0.00 -9.62
C LEU A 23 15.71 0.95 -8.46
N PHE A 24 16.58 1.92 -8.19
CA PHE A 24 16.33 2.95 -7.18
C PHE A 24 15.03 3.73 -7.43
N TYR A 25 14.79 4.18 -8.67
CA TYR A 25 13.54 4.88 -9.01
C TYR A 25 12.31 3.96 -8.89
N VAL A 26 12.41 2.71 -9.32
CA VAL A 26 11.33 1.72 -9.18
C VAL A 26 11.02 1.47 -7.70
N THR A 27 12.05 1.29 -6.86
CA THR A 27 11.87 1.07 -5.42
C THR A 27 11.19 2.26 -4.75
N ILE A 28 11.62 3.49 -5.05
CA ILE A 28 10.95 4.70 -4.52
C ILE A 28 9.50 4.77 -4.97
N PHE A 29 9.22 4.49 -6.24
CA PHE A 29 7.86 4.49 -6.77
C PHE A 29 6.97 3.45 -6.08
N CYS A 30 7.48 2.23 -5.85
CA CYS A 30 6.79 1.19 -5.10
C CYS A 30 6.50 1.62 -3.66
N LEU A 31 7.49 2.18 -2.96
CA LEU A 31 7.32 2.67 -1.59
C LEU A 31 6.27 3.79 -1.51
N LEU A 32 6.34 4.78 -2.41
CA LEU A 32 5.37 5.86 -2.47
C LEU A 32 3.95 5.34 -2.73
N SER A 33 3.81 4.43 -3.70
CA SER A 33 2.51 3.82 -4.02
C SER A 33 1.95 3.03 -2.84
N PHE A 34 2.79 2.29 -2.11
CA PHE A 34 2.40 1.55 -0.92
C PHE A 34 1.94 2.46 0.21
N VAL A 35 2.71 3.51 0.52
CA VAL A 35 2.36 4.47 1.59
C VAL A 35 1.07 5.21 1.25
N LEU A 36 0.94 5.74 0.03
CA LEU A 36 -0.27 6.45 -0.39
C LEU A 36 -1.50 5.54 -0.42
N GLY A 37 -1.36 4.32 -0.94
CA GLY A 37 -2.43 3.32 -0.92
C GLY A 37 -2.84 2.92 0.50
N GLY A 38 -1.87 2.80 1.40
CA GLY A 38 -2.11 2.55 2.83
C GLY A 38 -2.85 3.70 3.51
N CYS A 39 -2.38 4.93 3.33
CA CYS A 39 -3.02 6.13 3.88
C CYS A 39 -4.46 6.29 3.36
N TYR A 40 -4.69 6.06 2.07
CA TYR A 40 -6.03 6.15 1.46
C TYR A 40 -6.99 5.11 2.03
N ASN A 41 -6.56 3.84 2.12
CA ASN A 41 -7.40 2.79 2.71
C ASN A 41 -7.71 3.07 4.18
N LEU A 42 -6.71 3.50 4.95
CA LEU A 42 -6.91 3.86 6.35
C LEU A 42 -7.92 5.01 6.52
N PHE A 43 -7.83 6.03 5.67
CA PHE A 43 -8.79 7.14 5.66
C PHE A 43 -10.22 6.67 5.32
N LYS A 44 -10.37 5.84 4.27
CA LYS A 44 -11.67 5.34 3.82
C LYS A 44 -12.36 4.45 4.86
N HIS A 45 -11.58 3.62 5.56
CA HIS A 45 -12.05 2.68 6.58
C HIS A 45 -11.93 3.23 8.01
N ARG A 46 -11.70 4.53 8.16
CA ARG A 46 -11.71 5.19 9.46
C ARG A 46 -13.07 4.97 10.14
N TYR A 47 -13.02 4.85 11.47
CA TYR A 47 -14.21 4.81 12.31
C TYR A 47 -15.09 6.04 12.05
N LYS A 48 -16.32 5.80 11.56
CA LYS A 48 -17.25 6.84 11.09
C LYS A 48 -18.08 7.49 12.21
N GLY A 49 -17.90 7.06 13.46
CA GLY A 49 -18.65 7.55 14.62
C GLY A 49 -19.55 6.49 15.24
N LYS A 50 -20.34 6.89 16.23
CA LYS A 50 -21.30 6.02 16.92
C LYS A 50 -22.52 5.78 16.01
N PRO A 51 -22.75 4.56 15.49
CA PRO A 51 -24.00 4.27 14.81
C PRO A 51 -25.16 4.41 15.80
N GLU A 52 -26.29 4.94 15.33
CA GLU A 52 -27.53 4.96 16.11
C GLU A 52 -28.10 3.54 16.14
N VAL A 53 -27.54 2.72 17.04
CA VAL A 53 -28.00 1.36 17.28
C VAL A 53 -29.00 1.42 18.42
N ALA A 54 -30.09 0.67 18.33
CA ALA A 54 -30.99 0.45 19.45
C ALA A 54 -30.21 -0.27 20.58
N VAL A 55 -29.70 0.50 21.53
CA VAL A 55 -29.00 -0.01 22.69
C VAL A 55 -30.04 -0.60 23.65
N PRO A 56 -29.92 -1.87 24.05
CA PRO A 56 -30.84 -2.47 25.01
C PRO A 56 -30.87 -1.70 26.34
N GLU A 57 -32.07 -1.44 26.87
CA GLU A 57 -32.27 -0.60 28.07
C GLU A 57 -31.58 -1.16 29.33
N ASN A 58 -31.27 -2.45 29.37
CA ASN A 58 -30.53 -3.09 30.46
C ASN A 58 -29.01 -2.79 30.44
N THR A 59 -28.49 -2.26 29.34
CA THR A 59 -27.08 -1.81 29.23
C THR A 59 -26.90 -0.33 29.55
N LEU A 60 -28.00 0.40 29.78
CA LEU A 60 -27.93 1.77 30.23
C LEU A 60 -27.37 1.81 31.65
N TYR A 61 -26.49 2.79 31.89
CA TYR A 61 -25.90 3.01 33.21
C TYR A 61 -26.97 3.18 34.32
N ASN A 62 -28.09 3.80 33.97
CA ASN A 62 -29.29 3.82 34.80
C ASN A 62 -30.30 2.81 34.24
N PRO A 63 -30.49 1.65 34.90
CA PRO A 63 -31.47 0.67 34.47
C PRO A 63 -32.89 1.22 34.63
N LYS A 64 -33.72 1.06 33.60
CA LYS A 64 -35.17 1.28 33.70
C LYS A 64 -35.84 -0.05 34.04
N TYR A 65 -36.62 -0.06 35.11
CA TYR A 65 -37.45 -1.20 35.50
C TYR A 65 -38.88 -0.97 34.99
N LYS A 66 -39.57 -2.06 34.58
CA LYS A 66 -40.98 -2.04 34.18
C LYS A 66 -41.90 -2.22 35.39
#